data_AF-A0A2N3EP66-F1
#
_entry.id   AF-A0A2N3EP66-F1
#
_cell.length_a   1.000
_cell.length_b   1.000
_cell.length_c   1.000
_cell.angle_alpha   90.00
_cell.angle_beta   90.00
_cell.angle_gamma   90.00
#
_symmetry.space_group_name_H-M   'P 1'
#
loop_
_entity.id
_entity.type
_entity.pdbx_description
1 polymer ?
#
loop_
_entity_poly.entity_id
_entity_poly.type
_entity_poly.pdbx_seq_one_letter_code
_entity_poly.pdbx_strand_id
1 'polypeptide(L)'
;MWWVQQLLSADKGDRREAWYEVLVTTAASLTPLLLATVVNYSIRYGDNAVSPDIIGIASSSISSGQLLFFVAALIGNIAWLSSRDVNSGHFPPRPFFVLYCLITAGLVGTVIGLDPTLSKLQIPFIFWISVILYIFSLAIYYALLLLNRALPPRMDATLRQGAKDIEQGLVKND
;
A
#
# COMPACT_ATOMS: atom_id res chain seq x y z
N MET A 1 -7.05 -9.89 18.96
CA MET A 1 -6.57 -8.48 18.97
C MET A 1 -7.65 -7.61 18.36
N TRP A 2 -8.02 -6.51 19.00
CA TRP A 2 -9.15 -5.65 18.60
C TRP A 2 -9.05 -5.14 17.15
N TRP A 3 -7.86 -4.73 16.71
CA TRP A 3 -7.63 -4.26 15.34
C TRP A 3 -7.86 -5.35 14.27
N VAL A 4 -7.60 -6.62 14.59
CA VAL A 4 -7.92 -7.75 13.67
C VAL A 4 -9.43 -7.91 13.54
N GLN A 5 -10.16 -7.78 14.65
CA GLN A 5 -11.61 -7.86 14.65
C GLN A 5 -12.22 -6.70 13.84
N GLN A 6 -11.69 -5.48 13.99
CA GLN A 6 -12.09 -4.33 13.17
C GLN A 6 -11.84 -4.56 11.67
N LEU A 7 -10.68 -5.11 11.32
CA LEU A 7 -10.33 -5.40 9.92
C LEU A 7 -11.32 -6.42 9.30
N LEU A 8 -11.73 -7.42 10.08
CA LEU A 8 -12.69 -8.44 9.66
C LEU A 8 -14.15 -7.92 9.67
N SER A 9 -14.46 -6.97 10.56
CA SER A 9 -15.80 -6.38 10.71
C SER A 9 -16.03 -5.16 9.81
N ALA A 10 -15.06 -4.77 8.98
CA ALA A 10 -15.19 -3.62 8.08
C ALA A 10 -16.41 -3.77 7.16
N ASP A 11 -17.17 -2.69 6.98
CA ASP A 11 -18.35 -2.74 6.13
C ASP A 11 -17.96 -2.97 4.65
N LYS A 12 -18.90 -3.48 3.84
CA LYS A 12 -18.68 -3.70 2.42
C LYS A 12 -18.37 -2.40 1.68
N GLY A 13 -18.95 -1.27 2.12
CA GLY A 13 -18.68 0.06 1.60
C GLY A 13 -17.20 0.45 1.77
N ASP A 14 -16.72 0.40 3.01
CA ASP A 14 -15.33 0.72 3.36
C ASP A 14 -14.33 -0.17 2.63
N ARG A 15 -14.65 -1.47 2.51
CA ARG A 15 -13.81 -2.43 1.75
C ARG A 15 -13.69 -2.09 0.29
N ARG A 16 -14.80 -1.68 -0.35
CA ARG A 16 -14.82 -1.33 -1.77
C ARG A 16 -14.06 -0.05 -2.02
N GLU A 17 -14.24 0.95 -1.17
CA GLU A 17 -13.58 2.24 -1.33
C GLU A 17 -12.07 2.15 -1.03
N ALA A 18 -11.66 1.40 -0.01
CA ALA A 18 -10.25 1.09 0.22
C ALA A 18 -9.62 0.37 -0.98
N TRP A 19 -10.35 -0.55 -1.64
CA TRP A 19 -9.87 -1.20 -2.86
C TRP A 19 -9.71 -0.22 -4.02
N TYR A 20 -10.66 0.69 -4.21
CA TYR A 20 -10.53 1.74 -5.23
C TYR A 20 -9.33 2.64 -4.97
N GLU A 21 -9.10 3.03 -3.72
CA GLU A 21 -7.95 3.85 -3.35
C GLU A 21 -6.63 3.11 -3.64
N VAL A 22 -6.52 1.83 -3.29
CA VAL A 22 -5.35 1.01 -3.65
C VAL A 22 -5.14 0.97 -5.16
N LEU A 23 -6.20 0.73 -5.94
CA LEU A 23 -6.12 0.67 -7.40
C LEU A 23 -5.71 2.02 -8.01
N VAL A 24 -6.33 3.12 -7.57
CA VAL A 24 -6.04 4.46 -8.06
C VAL A 24 -4.62 4.88 -7.68
N THR A 25 -4.19 4.65 -6.45
CA THR A 25 -2.82 4.96 -6.01
C THR A 25 -1.78 4.16 -6.79
N THR A 26 -2.07 2.87 -7.03
CA THR A 26 -1.19 2.01 -7.83
C THR A 26 -1.12 2.47 -9.29
N ALA A 27 -2.27 2.76 -9.90
CA ALA A 27 -2.35 3.26 -11.28
C ALA A 27 -1.68 4.63 -11.43
N ALA A 28 -1.87 5.53 -10.47
CA ALA A 28 -1.20 6.83 -10.45
C ALA A 28 0.32 6.69 -10.31
N SER A 29 0.77 5.70 -9.52
CA SER A 29 2.20 5.38 -9.38
C SER A 29 2.81 4.75 -10.64
N LEU A 30 1.99 4.13 -11.52
CA LEU A 30 2.38 3.60 -12.84
C LEU A 30 2.58 4.70 -13.88
N THR A 31 1.92 5.84 -13.73
CA THR A 31 1.95 6.92 -14.72
C THR A 31 3.37 7.41 -15.07
N PRO A 32 4.27 7.70 -14.10
CA PRO A 32 5.62 8.16 -14.43
C PRO A 32 6.42 7.14 -15.23
N LEU A 33 6.22 5.84 -14.96
CA LEU A 33 6.90 4.77 -15.68
C LEU A 33 6.38 4.62 -17.12
N LEU A 34 5.05 4.63 -17.27
CA LEU A 34 4.42 4.59 -18.59
C LEU A 34 4.84 5.81 -19.42
N LEU A 35 4.93 6.98 -18.81
CA LEU A 35 5.37 8.20 -19.48
C LEU A 35 6.86 8.11 -19.88
N ALA A 36 7.72 7.61 -18.99
CA ALA A 36 9.14 7.41 -19.29
C ALA A 36 9.36 6.40 -20.44
N THR A 37 8.57 5.33 -20.50
CA THR A 37 8.66 4.35 -21.60
C THR A 37 8.19 4.92 -22.93
N VAL A 38 7.09 5.67 -22.95
CA VAL A 38 6.61 6.38 -24.15
C VAL A 38 7.65 7.39 -24.63
N VAL A 39 8.24 8.19 -23.74
CA VAL A 39 9.29 9.15 -24.10
C VAL A 39 10.51 8.45 -24.68
N ASN A 40 10.99 7.37 -24.06
CA ASN A 40 12.12 6.59 -24.59
C ASN A 40 11.81 5.97 -25.95
N TYR A 41 10.59 5.48 -26.16
CA TYR A 41 10.14 4.95 -27.44
C TYR A 41 10.17 6.02 -28.53
N SER A 42 9.60 7.20 -28.26
CA SER A 42 9.60 8.33 -29.20
C SER A 42 11.01 8.80 -29.55
N ILE A 43 11.94 8.83 -28.59
CA ILE A 43 13.34 9.21 -28.84
C ILE A 43 14.04 8.17 -29.74
N ARG A 44 13.78 6.87 -29.54
CA ARG A 44 14.45 5.80 -30.29
C ARG A 44 13.90 5.58 -31.69
N TYR A 45 12.60 5.73 -31.88
CA TYR A 45 11.92 5.38 -33.13
C TYR A 45 11.44 6.58 -33.94
N GLY A 46 11.42 7.79 -33.36
CA GLY A 46 11.16 9.05 -34.06
C GLY A 46 9.97 8.95 -35.00
N ASP A 47 10.24 9.08 -36.31
CA ASP A 47 9.25 9.10 -37.38
C ASP A 47 8.83 7.72 -37.92
N ASN A 48 9.48 6.64 -37.50
CA ASN A 48 9.18 5.25 -37.94
C ASN A 48 8.36 4.46 -36.91
N ALA A 49 7.75 5.17 -35.95
CA ALA A 49 7.02 4.56 -34.85
C ALA A 49 5.71 3.90 -35.33
N VAL A 50 5.73 2.58 -35.47
CA VAL A 50 4.51 1.77 -35.39
C VAL A 50 3.92 1.98 -33.99
N SER A 51 2.59 1.95 -33.84
CA SER A 51 1.89 2.15 -32.56
C SER A 51 2.59 1.40 -31.42
N PRO A 52 2.99 2.06 -30.32
CA PRO A 52 3.67 1.39 -29.22
C PRO A 52 2.75 0.30 -28.65
N ASP A 53 3.24 -0.93 -28.59
CA ASP A 53 2.57 -2.02 -27.87
C ASP A 53 2.67 -1.76 -26.37
N ILE A 54 1.74 -0.97 -25.85
CA ILE A 54 1.69 -0.56 -24.44
C ILE A 54 1.60 -1.79 -23.53
N ILE A 55 0.91 -2.86 -23.98
CA ILE A 55 0.74 -4.08 -23.20
C ILE A 55 2.06 -4.86 -23.16
N GLY A 56 2.72 -5.02 -24.30
CA GLY A 56 4.05 -5.63 -24.40
C GLY A 56 5.08 -4.88 -23.56
N ILE A 57 5.09 -3.55 -23.63
CA ILE A 57 5.99 -2.69 -22.85
C ILE A 57 5.70 -2.84 -21.34
N ALA A 58 4.44 -2.75 -20.92
CA ALA A 58 4.07 -2.92 -19.51
C ALA A 58 4.46 -4.32 -18.98
N SER A 59 4.24 -5.37 -19.77
CA SER A 59 4.64 -6.74 -19.39
C SER A 59 6.16 -6.87 -19.26
N SER A 60 6.91 -6.26 -20.17
CA SER A 60 8.38 -6.27 -20.16
C SER A 60 8.94 -5.51 -18.95
N SER A 61 8.36 -4.36 -18.62
CA SER A 61 8.66 -3.56 -17.44
C SER A 61 8.41 -4.31 -16.13
N ILE A 62 7.28 -5.02 -16.05
CA ILE A 62 6.96 -5.88 -14.90
C ILE A 62 8.01 -6.99 -14.77
N SER A 63 8.37 -7.64 -15.88
CA SER A 63 9.34 -8.74 -15.89
C SER A 63 10.78 -8.29 -15.59
N SER A 64 11.12 -7.02 -15.82
CA SER A 64 12.48 -6.48 -15.66
C SER A 64 12.78 -6.01 -14.22
N GLY A 65 11.99 -6.42 -13.23
CA GLY A 65 12.23 -6.05 -11.82
C GLY A 65 11.85 -4.61 -11.46
N GLN A 66 11.23 -3.84 -12.38
CA GLN A 66 10.74 -2.49 -12.07
C GLN A 66 9.63 -2.50 -11.01
N LEU A 67 9.10 -3.68 -10.64
CA LEU A 67 8.27 -3.89 -9.44
C LEU A 67 8.87 -3.27 -8.18
N LEU A 68 10.20 -3.23 -8.03
CA LEU A 68 10.83 -2.62 -6.87
C LEU A 68 10.60 -1.12 -6.75
N PHE A 69 10.49 -0.40 -7.88
CA PHE A 69 10.12 1.02 -7.86
C PHE A 69 8.66 1.20 -7.39
N PHE A 70 7.77 0.28 -7.74
CA PHE A 70 6.40 0.27 -7.23
C PHE A 70 6.33 -0.02 -5.74
N VAL A 71 7.15 -0.95 -5.26
CA VAL A 71 7.31 -1.21 -3.82
C VAL A 71 7.80 0.06 -3.11
N ALA A 72 8.77 0.80 -3.67
CA ALA A 72 9.23 2.06 -3.09
C ALA A 72 8.10 3.10 -2.94
N ALA A 73 7.28 3.26 -3.99
CA ALA A 73 6.14 4.17 -3.95
C ALA A 73 5.10 3.77 -2.90
N LEU A 74 4.78 2.46 -2.80
CA LEU A 74 3.87 1.94 -1.79
C LEU A 74 4.41 2.12 -0.36
N ILE A 75 5.71 1.93 -0.14
CA ILE A 75 6.34 2.15 1.17
C ILE A 75 6.15 3.61 1.62
N GLY A 76 6.30 4.58 0.73
CA GLY A 76 6.05 5.99 1.04
C GLY A 76 4.62 6.22 1.58
N ASN A 77 3.63 5.63 0.91
CA ASN A 77 2.23 5.72 1.33
C ASN A 77 1.97 4.99 2.66
N ILE A 78 2.53 3.79 2.85
CA ILE A 78 2.43 3.03 4.10
C ILE A 78 3.06 3.82 5.26
N ALA A 79 4.25 4.39 5.04
CA ALA A 79 4.94 5.21 6.03
C ALA A 79 4.11 6.45 6.38
N TRP A 80 3.54 7.14 5.39
CA TRP A 80 2.66 8.29 5.59
C TRP A 80 1.39 7.95 6.38
N LEU A 81 0.67 6.88 6.01
CA LEU A 81 -0.51 6.44 6.75
C LEU A 81 -0.15 6.02 8.18
N SER A 82 0.95 5.30 8.35
CA SER A 82 1.42 4.89 9.68
C SER A 82 1.80 6.08 10.57
N SER A 83 2.22 7.22 9.99
CA SER A 83 2.63 8.40 10.74
C SER A 83 1.47 9.33 11.10
N ARG A 84 0.40 9.39 10.29
CA ARG A 84 -0.77 10.25 10.58
C ARG A 84 -1.57 9.81 11.80
N ASP A 85 -1.58 8.52 12.12
CA ASP A 85 -2.49 7.97 13.13
C ASP A 85 -2.00 8.12 14.59
N VAL A 86 -1.16 9.13 14.88
CA VAL A 86 -0.44 9.27 16.17
C VAL A 86 -1.39 9.48 17.35
N ASN A 87 -2.59 9.97 17.07
CA ASN A 87 -3.56 10.40 18.08
C ASN A 87 -4.64 9.39 18.44
N SER A 88 -4.70 8.19 17.82
CA SER A 88 -5.82 7.26 18.02
C SER A 88 -5.57 6.18 19.10
N GLY A 89 -4.35 6.05 19.62
CA GLY A 89 -4.00 5.24 20.82
C GLY A 89 -4.18 3.72 20.71
N HIS A 90 -4.92 3.21 19.72
CA HIS A 90 -5.36 1.82 19.60
C HIS A 90 -4.97 1.17 18.26
N PHE A 91 -4.20 1.87 17.44
CA PHE A 91 -3.74 1.40 16.13
C PHE A 91 -2.84 0.13 16.30
N PRO A 92 -2.80 -0.82 15.34
CA PRO A 92 -1.87 -1.95 15.40
C PRO A 92 -0.43 -1.48 15.68
N PRO A 93 0.45 -2.38 16.17
CA PRO A 93 1.72 -1.96 16.72
C PRO A 93 2.59 -1.28 15.64
N ARG A 94 2.52 0.06 15.61
CA ARG A 94 3.27 1.00 14.78
C ARG A 94 4.73 0.65 14.58
N PRO A 95 5.49 0.20 15.62
CA PRO A 95 6.87 -0.21 15.40
C PRO A 95 7.01 -1.28 14.31
N PHE A 96 6.03 -2.17 14.12
CA PHE A 96 6.11 -3.18 13.04
C PHE A 96 5.99 -2.56 11.65
N PHE A 97 5.08 -1.61 11.42
CA PHE A 97 4.96 -0.94 10.11
C PHE A 97 6.15 -0.05 9.83
N VAL A 98 6.64 0.68 10.83
CA VAL A 98 7.84 1.52 10.69
C VAL A 98 9.07 0.65 10.41
N LEU A 99 9.25 -0.45 11.15
CA LEU A 99 10.34 -1.40 10.93
C LEU A 99 10.23 -2.06 9.55
N TYR A 100 9.02 -2.44 9.14
CA TYR A 100 8.76 -2.95 7.79
C TYR A 100 9.16 -1.93 6.72
N CYS A 101 8.73 -0.67 6.84
CA CYS A 101 9.08 0.39 5.91
C CYS A 101 10.60 0.60 5.86
N LEU A 102 11.29 0.63 7.01
CA LEU A 102 12.74 0.80 7.07
C LEU A 102 13.50 -0.35 6.40
N ILE A 103 13.15 -1.60 6.74
CA ILE A 103 13.79 -2.78 6.18
C ILE A 103 13.56 -2.84 4.67
N THR A 104 12.31 -2.64 4.23
CA THR A 104 11.96 -2.75 2.82
C THR A 104 12.52 -1.59 2.01
N ALA A 105 12.52 -0.35 2.55
CA ALA A 105 13.16 0.79 1.90
C ALA A 105 14.68 0.60 1.79
N GLY A 106 15.33 0.07 2.83
CA GLY A 106 16.75 -0.27 2.79
C GLY A 106 17.05 -1.33 1.74
N LEU A 107 16.25 -2.39 1.65
CA LEU A 107 16.40 -3.45 0.65
C LEU A 107 16.22 -2.89 -0.76
N VAL A 108 15.12 -2.18 -1.02
CA VAL A 108 14.82 -1.58 -2.33
C VAL A 108 15.90 -0.55 -2.72
N GLY A 109 16.30 0.30 -1.79
CA GLY A 109 17.37 1.29 -2.00
C GLY A 109 18.72 0.65 -2.30
N THR A 110 19.06 -0.47 -1.65
CA THR A 110 20.30 -1.21 -1.92
C THR A 110 20.27 -1.81 -3.33
N VAL A 111 19.16 -2.44 -3.73
CA VAL A 111 19.04 -3.05 -5.07
C VAL A 111 19.09 -1.99 -6.17
N ILE A 112 18.36 -0.88 -6.00
CA ILE A 112 18.38 0.25 -6.95
C ILE A 112 19.75 0.93 -6.96
N GLY A 113 20.42 1.06 -5.82
CA GLY A 113 21.75 1.67 -5.71
C GLY A 113 22.83 0.85 -6.43
N LEU A 114 22.73 -0.48 -6.41
CA LEU A 114 23.66 -1.38 -7.11
C LEU A 114 23.43 -1.41 -8.63
N ASP A 115 22.18 -1.41 -9.07
CA ASP A 115 21.83 -1.28 -10.50
C ASP A 115 20.61 -0.37 -10.67
N PRO A 116 20.83 0.93 -10.94
CA PRO A 116 19.73 1.88 -11.10
C PRO A 116 18.91 1.62 -12.37
N THR A 117 19.48 0.87 -13.32
CA THR A 117 18.78 0.54 -14.58
C THR A 117 17.92 -0.70 -14.45
N LEU A 118 18.10 -1.50 -13.39
CA LEU A 118 17.51 -2.84 -13.18
C LEU A 118 17.61 -3.76 -14.42
N SER A 119 18.46 -3.39 -15.38
CA SER A 119 18.57 -4.01 -16.69
C SER A 119 19.61 -5.12 -16.69
N LYS A 120 20.54 -5.09 -15.71
CA LYS A 120 21.60 -6.09 -15.56
C LYS A 120 21.22 -7.17 -14.55
N LEU A 121 20.30 -6.88 -13.63
CA LEU A 121 19.74 -7.86 -12.69
C LEU A 121 18.48 -8.55 -13.25
N GLN A 122 18.58 -9.20 -14.41
CA GLN A 122 17.62 -10.22 -14.83
C GLN A 122 17.84 -11.54 -14.07
N ILE A 123 17.99 -11.46 -12.75
CA ILE A 123 18.10 -12.65 -11.90
C ILE A 123 16.67 -13.07 -11.53
N PRO A 124 16.20 -14.27 -11.90
CA PRO A 124 14.84 -14.74 -11.62
C PRO A 124 14.46 -14.62 -10.15
N PHE A 125 15.43 -14.78 -9.26
CA PHE A 125 15.27 -14.66 -7.82
C PHE A 125 14.81 -13.26 -7.37
N ILE A 126 15.40 -12.20 -7.94
CA ILE A 126 15.06 -10.82 -7.58
C ILE A 126 13.68 -10.45 -8.09
N PHE A 127 13.33 -10.96 -9.27
CA PHE A 127 11.97 -10.86 -9.80
C PHE A 127 10.96 -11.44 -8.80
N TRP A 128 11.14 -12.69 -8.35
CA TRP A 128 10.24 -13.30 -7.37
C TRP A 128 10.17 -12.55 -6.04
N ILE A 129 11.31 -12.08 -5.52
CA ILE A 129 11.34 -11.22 -4.32
C ILE A 129 10.52 -9.96 -4.54
N SER A 130 10.68 -9.31 -5.69
CA SER A 130 9.96 -8.07 -6.02
C SER A 130 8.44 -8.29 -6.09
N VAL A 131 8.00 -9.43 -6.66
CA VAL A 131 6.59 -9.83 -6.71
C VAL A 131 6.03 -10.05 -5.30
N ILE A 132 6.75 -10.81 -4.46
CA ILE A 132 6.32 -11.08 -3.08
C ILE A 132 6.23 -9.79 -2.28
N LEU A 133 7.28 -8.95 -2.32
CA LEU A 133 7.30 -7.66 -1.62
C LEU A 133 6.19 -6.73 -2.10
N TYR A 134 5.88 -6.75 -3.39
CA TYR A 134 4.81 -5.93 -3.95
C TYR A 134 3.43 -6.37 -3.48
N ILE A 135 3.10 -7.66 -3.59
CA ILE A 135 1.83 -8.21 -3.12
C ILE A 135 1.68 -7.97 -1.60
N PHE A 136 2.75 -8.18 -0.84
CA PHE A 136 2.75 -7.97 0.60
C PHE A 136 2.57 -6.48 0.97
N SER A 137 3.23 -5.57 0.24
CA SER A 137 3.05 -4.13 0.41
C SER A 137 1.62 -3.68 0.09
N LEU A 138 1.02 -4.23 -0.98
CA LEU A 138 -0.39 -3.97 -1.30
C LEU A 138 -1.33 -4.44 -0.18
N ALA A 139 -1.10 -5.63 0.36
CA ALA A 139 -1.91 -6.16 1.46
C ALA A 139 -1.79 -5.30 2.72
N ILE A 140 -0.57 -4.86 3.07
CA ILE A 140 -0.33 -3.93 4.19
C ILE A 140 -1.01 -2.59 3.95
N TYR A 141 -0.84 -2.01 2.77
CA TYR A 141 -1.43 -0.71 2.42
C TYR A 141 -2.96 -0.76 2.47
N TYR A 142 -3.56 -1.81 1.92
CA TYR A 142 -5.00 -2.07 2.00
C TYR A 142 -5.47 -2.20 3.46
N ALA A 143 -4.75 -2.97 4.27
CA ALA A 143 -5.08 -3.15 5.68
C ALA A 143 -5.01 -1.84 6.47
N LEU A 144 -3.99 -1.01 6.21
CA LEU A 144 -3.86 0.32 6.83
C LEU A 144 -5.00 1.26 6.42
N LEU A 145 -5.41 1.25 5.15
CA LEU A 145 -6.54 2.04 4.70
C LEU A 145 -7.84 1.64 5.41
N LEU A 146 -8.10 0.33 5.53
CA LEU A 146 -9.27 -0.16 6.26
C LEU A 146 -9.25 0.28 7.72
N LEU A 147 -8.10 0.19 8.39
CA LEU A 147 -7.97 0.59 9.78
C LEU A 147 -8.14 2.10 9.96
N ASN A 148 -7.59 2.91 9.07
CA ASN A 148 -7.74 4.37 9.10
C ASN A 148 -9.19 4.81 8.85
N ARG A 149 -9.97 4.02 8.09
CA ARG A 149 -11.39 4.28 7.81
C ARG A 149 -12.33 3.75 8.89
N ALA A 150 -11.91 2.71 9.62
CA ALA A 150 -12.62 2.21 10.79
C ALA A 150 -12.54 3.25 11.93
N LEU A 151 -13.46 4.21 11.91
CA LEU A 151 -13.60 5.23 12.95
C LEU A 151 -13.51 4.58 14.35
N PRO A 152 -12.73 5.13 15.29
CA PRO A 152 -12.86 4.72 16.68
C PRO A 152 -14.32 4.92 17.10
N PRO A 153 -14.88 4.05 17.97
CA PRO A 153 -16.25 4.21 18.44
C PRO A 153 -16.43 5.63 18.96
N ARG A 154 -17.35 6.38 18.34
CA ARG A 154 -17.63 7.77 18.71
C ARG A 154 -17.95 7.82 20.20
N MET A 155 -17.38 8.78 20.95
CA MET A 155 -17.70 8.96 22.37
C MET A 155 -19.21 9.00 22.59
N ASP A 156 -19.98 9.57 21.66
CA ASP A 156 -21.44 9.63 21.71
C ASP A 156 -22.10 8.24 21.71
N ALA A 157 -21.53 7.28 20.98
CA ALA A 157 -21.99 5.90 20.95
C ALA A 157 -21.64 5.19 22.27
N THR A 158 -20.43 5.39 22.77
CA THR A 158 -19.99 4.87 24.07
C THR A 158 -20.77 5.46 25.24
N LEU A 159 -21.08 6.75 25.18
CA LEU A 159 -21.91 7.48 26.16
C LEU A 159 -23.37 7.04 26.10
N ARG A 160 -23.93 6.83 24.90
CA ARG A 160 -25.29 6.28 24.75
C ARG A 160 -25.38 4.84 25.21
N GLN A 161 -24.34 4.04 24.98
CA GLN A 161 -24.30 2.66 25.42
C GLN A 161 -24.14 2.58 26.94
N GLY A 162 -23.23 3.38 27.52
CA GLY A 162 -23.13 3.53 28.97
C GLY A 162 -24.42 4.06 29.61
N ALA A 163 -25.11 5.01 28.97
CA ALA A 163 -26.41 5.50 29.44
C ALA A 163 -27.49 4.40 29.41
N LYS A 164 -27.52 3.58 28.35
CA LYS A 164 -28.43 2.42 28.26
C LYS A 164 -28.10 1.35 29.31
N ASP A 165 -26.83 1.08 29.57
CA ASP A 165 -26.40 0.10 30.57
C ASP A 165 -26.76 0.57 31.99
N ILE A 166 -26.69 1.88 32.26
CA ILE A 166 -27.18 2.50 33.49
C ILE A 166 -28.71 2.40 33.59
N GLU A 167 -29.43 2.71 32.52
CA GLU A 167 -30.91 2.65 32.48
C GLU A 167 -31.44 1.22 32.64
N GLN A 168 -30.71 0.23 32.13
CA GLN A 168 -31.03 -1.20 32.28
C GLN A 168 -30.61 -1.78 33.64
N GLY A 169 -30.04 -0.98 34.55
CA GLY A 169 -29.59 -1.44 35.86
C GLY A 169 -28.46 -2.47 35.79
N LEU A 170 -27.73 -2.52 34.67
CA LEU A 170 -26.66 -3.50 34.42
C LEU A 170 -25.31 -3.06 35.01
N VAL A 171 -25.25 -1.89 35.65
CA VAL A 171 -24.11 -1.53 36.51
C VAL A 171 -24.18 -2.41 37.75
N LYS A 172 -23.64 -3.63 37.63
CA LYS A 172 -23.24 -4.42 38.79
C LYS A 172 -22.23 -3.56 39.56
N ASN A 173 -22.63 -3.12 40.75
CA ASN A 173 -21.73 -2.53 41.72
C ASN A 173 -20.72 -3.59 42.12
N ASP A 174 -19.55 -3.58 41.48
CA ASP A 174 -18.33 -4.21 41.98
C ASP A 174 -17.54 -3.20 42.83
#